data_AF-A0A5R9P2X7-F1
#
_entry.id   AF-A0A5R9P2X7-F1
#
_cell.length_a   1.000
_cell.length_b   1.000
_cell.length_c   1.000
_cell.angle_alpha   90.00
_cell.angle_beta   90.00
_cell.angle_gamma   90.00
#
_symmetry.space_group_name_H-M   'P 1'
#
loop_
_entity.id
_entity.type
_entity.pdbx_description
1 polymer ?
#
loop_
_entity_poly.entity_id
_entity_poly.type
_entity_poly.pdbx_seq_one_letter_code
_entity_poly.pdbx_strand_id
1 'polypeptide(L)'
;MRFIFVVLLSLFVTVSSPVSAGLIDTGAKAYTAYRLVKIGATVLKYGRQLQSISKIPLNSRQLSLLKGCFQDRNCASYVSNPKTWNKPVKDALIREWEAQTGLPWPKHSKTIYSKHGRILAEAGSPYEAHHIIPKSIGGPHSWWNMHPVPRPEHQSVVHAGTSFLNEIMKLAR
;
A
#
# COMPACT_ATOMS: atom_id res chain seq x y z
N MET A 1 55.10 -41.74 -12.95
CA MET A 1 54.04 -41.56 -11.92
C MET A 1 52.76 -41.15 -12.64
N ARG A 2 51.74 -42.03 -12.69
CA ARG A 2 50.50 -41.80 -13.46
C ARG A 2 49.51 -41.02 -12.60
N PHE A 3 49.06 -39.87 -13.08
CA PHE A 3 47.95 -39.12 -12.49
C PHE A 3 46.62 -39.79 -12.85
N ILE A 4 45.84 -40.15 -11.84
CA ILE A 4 44.46 -40.63 -11.99
C ILE A 4 43.54 -39.41 -12.01
N PHE A 5 42.86 -39.18 -13.12
CA PHE A 5 41.73 -38.24 -13.17
C PHE A 5 40.50 -38.92 -12.58
N VAL A 6 40.01 -38.43 -11.44
CA VAL A 6 38.70 -38.80 -10.89
C VAL A 6 37.67 -37.82 -11.47
N VAL A 7 36.84 -38.31 -12.39
CA VAL A 7 35.67 -37.57 -12.88
C VAL A 7 34.56 -37.74 -11.85
N LEU A 8 34.29 -36.70 -11.06
CA LEU A 8 33.11 -36.62 -10.20
C LEU A 8 31.88 -36.32 -11.07
N LEU A 9 31.12 -37.38 -11.42
CA LEU A 9 29.81 -37.25 -12.01
C LEU A 9 28.81 -36.81 -10.92
N SER A 10 28.49 -35.53 -10.86
CA SER A 10 27.42 -35.03 -9.98
C SER A 10 26.07 -35.47 -10.54
N LEU A 11 25.45 -36.47 -9.93
CA LEU A 11 24.04 -36.79 -10.16
C LEU A 11 23.18 -35.65 -9.61
N PHE A 12 22.66 -34.78 -10.48
CA PHE A 12 21.45 -34.02 -10.18
C PHE A 12 20.28 -35.01 -10.20
N VAL A 13 19.87 -35.48 -9.03
CA VAL A 13 18.56 -36.15 -8.88
C VAL A 13 17.49 -35.07 -9.00
N THR A 14 16.95 -34.88 -10.20
CA THR A 14 15.73 -34.10 -10.39
C THR A 14 14.55 -34.94 -9.91
N VAL A 15 14.23 -34.82 -8.61
CA VAL A 15 12.96 -35.36 -8.09
C VAL A 15 11.81 -34.52 -8.65
N SER A 16 11.34 -34.89 -9.84
CA SER A 16 10.16 -34.32 -10.48
C SER A 16 8.98 -35.27 -10.31
N SER A 17 8.73 -35.71 -9.08
CA SER A 17 7.54 -36.49 -8.77
C SER A 17 6.32 -35.56 -8.68
N PRO A 18 5.14 -35.96 -9.18
CA PRO A 18 3.92 -35.15 -9.08
C PRO A 18 3.51 -34.87 -7.62
N VAL A 19 3.90 -35.73 -6.69
CA VAL A 19 3.70 -35.52 -5.23
C VAL A 19 4.53 -34.35 -4.72
N SER A 20 5.81 -34.28 -5.11
CA SER A 20 6.70 -33.17 -4.76
C SER A 20 6.23 -31.85 -5.38
N ALA A 21 5.77 -31.88 -6.64
CA ALA A 21 5.19 -30.72 -7.30
C ALA A 21 3.90 -30.21 -6.60
N GLY A 22 3.01 -31.13 -6.20
CA GLY A 22 1.78 -30.80 -5.47
C GLY A 22 2.02 -30.22 -4.07
N LEU A 23 3.04 -30.73 -3.35
CA LEU A 23 3.45 -30.18 -2.06
C LEU A 23 4.06 -28.77 -2.19
N ILE A 24 4.88 -28.54 -3.21
CA ILE A 24 5.45 -27.22 -3.51
C ILE A 24 4.35 -26.21 -3.85
N ASP A 25 3.38 -26.58 -4.68
CA ASP A 25 2.24 -25.72 -5.02
C ASP A 25 1.37 -25.38 -3.80
N THR A 26 1.07 -26.38 -2.96
CA THR A 26 0.32 -26.17 -1.71
C THR A 26 1.06 -25.22 -0.76
N GLY A 27 2.38 -25.40 -0.60
CA GLY A 27 3.22 -24.52 0.19
C GLY A 27 3.26 -23.08 -0.36
N ALA A 28 3.39 -22.92 -1.68
CA ALA A 28 3.38 -21.61 -2.33
C ALA A 28 2.04 -20.87 -2.15
N LYS A 29 0.92 -21.58 -2.25
CA LYS A 29 -0.43 -21.03 -2.01
C LYS A 29 -0.59 -20.59 -0.55
N ALA A 30 -0.16 -21.42 0.40
CA ALA A 30 -0.22 -21.09 1.82
C ALA A 30 0.63 -19.86 2.17
N TYR A 31 1.85 -19.79 1.63
CA TYR A 31 2.74 -18.64 1.80
C TYR A 31 2.15 -17.35 1.22
N THR A 32 1.54 -17.43 0.03
CA THR A 32 0.86 -16.30 -0.61
C THR A 32 -0.32 -15.81 0.22
N ALA A 33 -1.15 -16.74 0.74
CA ALA A 33 -2.26 -16.39 1.62
C ALA A 33 -1.79 -15.72 2.92
N TYR A 34 -0.73 -16.25 3.54
CA TYR A 34 -0.11 -15.65 4.73
C TYR A 34 0.37 -14.22 4.46
N ARG A 35 1.07 -14.00 3.34
CA ARG A 35 1.54 -12.67 2.94
C ARG A 35 0.39 -11.69 2.75
N LEU A 36 -0.69 -12.10 2.08
CA LEU A 36 -1.86 -11.24 1.87
C LEU A 36 -2.52 -10.83 3.19
N VAL A 37 -2.68 -11.78 4.12
CA VAL A 37 -3.19 -11.49 5.48
C VAL A 37 -2.30 -10.49 6.20
N LYS A 38 -0.97 -10.68 6.13
CA LYS A 38 -0.01 -9.77 6.76
C LYS A 38 -0.04 -8.38 6.16
N ILE A 39 -0.11 -8.26 4.83
CA ILE A 39 -0.28 -6.98 4.13
C ILE A 39 -1.57 -6.29 4.58
N GLY A 40 -2.71 -7.00 4.58
CA GLY A 40 -3.98 -6.44 5.02
C GLY A 40 -3.94 -5.93 6.46
N ALA A 41 -3.37 -6.70 7.38
CA ALA A 41 -3.17 -6.27 8.76
C ALA A 41 -2.30 -5.00 8.87
N THR A 42 -1.23 -4.92 8.09
CA THR A 42 -0.33 -3.74 8.06
C THR A 42 -1.01 -2.53 7.40
N VAL A 43 -1.85 -2.70 6.38
CA VAL A 43 -2.68 -1.62 5.80
C VAL A 43 -3.60 -1.01 6.84
N LEU A 44 -4.24 -1.83 7.69
CA LEU A 44 -5.09 -1.30 8.76
C LEU A 44 -4.29 -0.53 9.82
N LYS A 45 -3.07 -0.97 10.15
CA LYS A 45 -2.15 -0.21 11.00
C LYS A 45 -1.75 1.11 10.35
N TYR A 46 -1.50 1.09 9.04
CA TYR A 46 -1.14 2.27 8.28
C TYR A 46 -2.29 3.28 8.21
N GLY A 47 -3.52 2.84 7.98
CA GLY A 47 -4.71 3.69 8.07
C GLY A 47 -4.79 4.41 9.43
N ARG A 48 -4.57 3.70 10.54
CA ARG A 48 -4.50 4.32 11.89
C ARG A 48 -3.36 5.32 12.04
N GLN A 49 -2.20 5.05 11.45
CA GLN A 49 -1.09 6.01 11.41
C GLN A 49 -1.49 7.29 10.68
N LEU A 50 -2.16 7.18 9.54
CA LEU A 50 -2.67 8.34 8.78
C LEU A 50 -3.72 9.13 9.57
N GLN A 51 -4.63 8.47 10.29
CA GLN A 51 -5.56 9.13 11.22
C GLN A 51 -4.80 9.90 12.31
N SER A 52 -3.75 9.30 12.89
CA SER A 52 -2.94 9.96 13.92
C SER A 52 -2.21 11.21 13.40
N ILE A 53 -1.72 11.17 12.16
CA ILE A 53 -1.04 12.30 11.50
C ILE A 53 -2.04 13.42 11.18
N SER A 54 -3.13 13.08 10.50
CA SER A 54 -4.11 14.04 9.97
C SER A 54 -5.14 14.54 10.98
N LYS A 55 -5.32 13.79 12.08
CA LYS A 55 -6.45 13.91 13.04
C LYS A 55 -7.83 13.70 12.42
N ILE A 56 -7.89 13.03 11.26
CA ILE A 56 -9.12 12.73 10.55
C ILE A 56 -9.44 11.25 10.70
N PRO A 57 -10.64 10.87 11.15
CA PRO A 57 -11.00 9.47 11.33
C PRO A 57 -11.22 8.77 9.98
N LEU A 58 -10.90 7.48 9.93
CA LEU A 58 -11.43 6.59 8.89
C LEU A 58 -12.85 6.20 9.31
N ASN A 59 -13.83 6.49 8.48
CA ASN A 59 -15.20 6.11 8.79
C ASN A 59 -15.40 4.59 8.68
N SER A 60 -16.47 4.07 9.29
CA SER A 60 -16.76 2.63 9.34
C SER A 60 -16.88 1.99 7.96
N ARG A 61 -17.37 2.73 6.96
CA ARG A 61 -17.51 2.24 5.59
C ARG A 61 -16.17 2.15 4.86
N GLN A 62 -15.28 3.13 5.02
CA GLN A 62 -13.89 3.04 4.55
C GLN A 62 -13.20 1.82 5.16
N LEU A 63 -13.32 1.65 6.49
CA LEU A 63 -12.69 0.54 7.19
C LEU A 63 -13.23 -0.82 6.72
N SER A 64 -14.54 -0.94 6.49
CA SER A 64 -15.16 -2.16 5.96
C SER A 64 -14.66 -2.49 4.56
N LEU A 65 -14.57 -1.50 3.66
CA LEU A 65 -14.08 -1.69 2.30
C LEU A 65 -12.58 -2.04 2.26
N LEU A 66 -11.77 -1.39 3.11
CA LEU A 66 -10.35 -1.75 3.28
C LEU A 66 -10.18 -3.20 3.76
N LYS A 67 -11.00 -3.65 4.71
CA LYS A 67 -10.98 -5.04 5.21
C LYS A 67 -11.41 -6.03 4.13
N GLY A 68 -12.54 -5.77 3.48
CA GLY A 68 -13.10 -6.63 2.42
C GLY A 68 -12.13 -6.82 1.25
N CYS A 69 -11.35 -5.78 0.91
CA CYS A 69 -10.28 -5.87 -0.08
C CYS A 69 -9.35 -7.07 0.16
N PHE A 70 -8.91 -7.28 1.41
CA PHE A 70 -7.98 -8.36 1.78
C PHE A 70 -8.67 -9.65 2.19
N GLN A 71 -9.84 -9.58 2.85
CA GLN A 71 -10.58 -10.76 3.30
C GLN A 71 -11.18 -11.54 2.13
N ASP A 72 -11.84 -10.83 1.22
CA ASP A 72 -12.52 -11.44 0.07
C ASP A 72 -11.59 -11.58 -1.12
N ARG A 73 -10.31 -11.19 -0.95
CA ARG A 73 -9.30 -11.02 -2.01
C ARG A 73 -9.78 -10.16 -3.17
N ASN A 74 -10.81 -9.35 -2.94
CA ASN A 74 -11.48 -8.58 -3.97
C ASN A 74 -10.75 -7.27 -4.27
N CYS A 75 -9.58 -7.00 -3.68
CA CYS A 75 -8.70 -5.92 -4.14
C CYS A 75 -8.46 -5.97 -5.66
N ALA A 76 -8.40 -7.19 -6.22
CA ALA A 76 -8.14 -7.42 -7.64
C ALA A 76 -9.25 -6.88 -8.56
N SER A 77 -10.52 -6.81 -8.12
CA SER A 77 -11.60 -6.22 -8.93
C SER A 77 -11.45 -4.71 -9.10
N TYR A 78 -10.59 -4.09 -8.31
CA TYR A 78 -10.39 -2.65 -8.29
C TYR A 78 -9.02 -2.22 -8.86
N VAL A 79 -8.26 -3.14 -9.47
CA VAL A 79 -6.91 -2.86 -9.98
C VAL A 79 -6.91 -1.59 -10.84
N SER A 80 -6.33 -0.53 -10.29
CA SER A 80 -6.21 0.74 -11.00
C SER A 80 -4.93 0.73 -11.83
N ASN A 81 -5.03 1.18 -13.07
CA ASN A 81 -3.84 1.49 -13.87
C ASN A 81 -3.13 2.70 -13.23
N PRO A 82 -1.88 2.56 -12.72
CA PRO A 82 -1.18 3.65 -12.03
C PRO A 82 -0.99 4.91 -12.88
N LYS A 83 -1.03 4.78 -14.22
CA LYS A 83 -0.96 5.88 -15.19
C LYS A 83 -2.22 6.74 -15.23
N THR A 84 -3.33 6.25 -14.68
CA THR A 84 -4.62 6.97 -14.64
C THR A 84 -4.72 7.94 -13.47
N TRP A 85 -3.76 7.91 -12.52
CA TRP A 85 -3.71 8.86 -11.42
C TRP A 85 -3.33 10.26 -11.92
N ASN A 86 -4.36 11.07 -12.21
CA ASN A 86 -4.24 12.45 -12.68
C ASN A 86 -5.14 13.39 -11.85
N LYS A 87 -5.06 14.69 -12.14
CA LYS A 87 -5.82 15.71 -11.39
C LYS A 87 -7.34 15.50 -11.45
N PRO A 88 -7.98 15.29 -12.62
CA PRO A 88 -9.42 15.01 -12.69
C PRO A 88 -9.87 13.82 -11.83
N VAL A 89 -9.15 12.70 -11.89
CA VAL A 89 -9.45 11.50 -11.09
C VAL A 89 -9.31 11.80 -9.61
N LYS A 90 -8.22 12.44 -9.20
CA LYS A 90 -8.00 12.84 -7.80
C LYS A 90 -9.10 13.75 -7.30
N ASP A 91 -9.47 14.79 -8.05
CA ASP A 91 -10.49 15.76 -7.63
C ASP A 91 -11.88 15.09 -7.54
N ALA A 92 -12.19 14.14 -8.43
CA ALA A 92 -13.42 13.35 -8.36
C ALA A 92 -13.45 12.47 -7.10
N LEU A 93 -12.34 11.80 -6.77
CA LEU A 93 -12.24 10.97 -5.57
C LEU A 93 -12.26 11.77 -4.27
N ILE A 94 -11.75 13.01 -4.27
CA ILE A 94 -11.89 13.93 -3.14
C ILE A 94 -13.37 14.25 -2.92
N ARG A 95 -14.10 14.64 -3.99
CA ARG A 95 -15.55 14.92 -3.89
C ARG A 95 -16.34 13.71 -3.43
N GLU A 96 -16.00 12.53 -3.95
CA GLU A 96 -16.62 11.28 -3.52
C GLU A 96 -16.29 10.98 -2.06
N TRP A 97 -15.05 11.17 -1.62
CA TRP A 97 -14.66 11.00 -0.23
C TRP A 97 -15.46 11.94 0.69
N GLU A 98 -15.62 13.21 0.32
CA GLU A 98 -16.44 14.18 1.07
C GLU A 98 -17.90 13.72 1.15
N ALA A 99 -18.49 13.29 0.02
CA ALA A 99 -19.86 12.81 -0.03
C ALA A 99 -20.09 11.53 0.80
N GLN A 100 -19.13 10.60 0.80
CA GLN A 100 -19.25 9.31 1.49
C GLN A 100 -18.91 9.39 2.98
N THR A 101 -18.17 10.41 3.40
CA THR A 101 -17.77 10.62 4.80
C THR A 101 -18.60 11.68 5.52
N GLY A 102 -19.22 12.59 4.77
CA GLY A 102 -19.87 13.78 5.32
C GLY A 102 -18.88 14.82 5.88
N LEU A 103 -17.58 14.63 5.66
CA LEU A 103 -16.54 15.54 6.14
C LEU A 103 -16.02 16.38 4.97
N PRO A 104 -15.75 17.68 5.16
CA PRO A 104 -15.06 18.48 4.16
C PRO A 104 -13.60 18.05 4.04
N TRP A 105 -13.04 18.11 2.84
CA TRP A 105 -11.62 17.85 2.64
C TRP A 105 -10.81 18.96 3.34
N PRO A 106 -9.92 18.61 4.27
CA PRO A 106 -9.21 19.58 5.10
C PRO A 106 -8.27 20.46 4.27
N LYS A 107 -8.06 21.68 4.76
CA LYS A 107 -7.16 22.68 4.17
C LYS A 107 -6.17 23.18 5.21
N HIS A 108 -5.03 23.64 4.73
CA HIS A 108 -4.03 24.29 5.58
C HIS A 108 -4.55 25.65 6.08
N SER A 109 -4.56 25.86 7.40
CA SER A 109 -4.95 27.16 8.00
C SER A 109 -3.88 28.25 7.86
N LYS A 110 -2.64 27.86 7.60
CA LYS A 110 -1.49 28.75 7.43
C LYS A 110 -0.57 28.23 6.33
N THR A 111 0.19 29.13 5.72
CA THR A 111 1.25 28.76 4.79
C THR A 111 2.33 27.96 5.52
N ILE A 112 2.70 26.81 4.94
CA ILE A 112 3.70 25.89 5.45
C ILE A 112 5.01 26.16 4.70
N TYR A 113 6.09 26.38 5.43
CA TYR A 113 7.42 26.62 4.88
C TYR A 113 8.35 25.43 5.16
N SER A 114 9.31 25.21 4.26
CA SER A 114 10.43 24.29 4.50
C SER A 114 11.45 24.91 5.45
N LYS A 115 12.41 24.11 5.93
CA LYS A 115 13.54 24.59 6.74
C LYS A 115 14.39 25.68 6.06
N HIS A 116 14.28 25.82 4.73
CA HIS A 116 15.00 26.82 3.93
C HIS A 116 14.07 27.95 3.45
N GLY A 117 12.89 28.13 4.06
CA GLY A 117 11.98 29.23 3.72
C GLY A 117 11.20 29.06 2.41
N ARG A 118 11.24 27.89 1.76
CA ARG A 118 10.43 27.62 0.56
C ARG A 118 8.99 27.30 0.95
N ILE A 119 8.01 27.84 0.24
CA ILE A 119 6.60 27.48 0.44
C ILE A 119 6.39 26.00 0.06
N LEU A 120 5.93 25.21 1.02
CA LEU A 120 5.50 23.83 0.82
C LEU A 120 3.99 23.75 0.57
N ALA A 121 3.18 24.57 1.24
CA ALA A 121 1.74 24.65 1.01
C ALA A 121 1.26 26.05 1.36
N GLU A 122 0.36 26.62 0.58
CA GLU A 122 -0.25 27.92 0.90
C GLU A 122 -1.41 27.76 1.89
N ALA A 123 -1.70 28.80 2.66
CA ALA A 123 -2.95 28.87 3.41
C ALA A 123 -4.15 28.68 2.46
N GLY A 124 -5.13 27.86 2.87
CA GLY A 124 -6.30 27.50 2.07
C GLY A 124 -6.06 26.37 1.06
N SER A 125 -4.81 25.94 0.83
CA SER A 125 -4.54 24.77 -0.01
C SER A 125 -5.04 23.47 0.64
N PRO A 126 -5.61 22.53 -0.13
CA PRO A 126 -6.10 21.26 0.40
C PRO A 126 -4.94 20.37 0.86
N TYR A 127 -5.19 19.53 1.85
CA TYR A 127 -4.27 18.46 2.21
C TYR A 127 -4.06 17.52 1.01
N GLU A 128 -2.92 16.83 0.98
CA GLU A 128 -2.58 15.93 -0.11
C GLU A 128 -3.40 14.63 0.00
N ALA A 129 -3.96 14.17 -1.13
CA ALA A 129 -4.63 12.88 -1.21
C ALA A 129 -3.60 11.75 -1.23
N HIS A 130 -3.71 10.81 -0.30
CA HIS A 130 -2.81 9.67 -0.16
C HIS A 130 -3.55 8.34 -0.23
N HIS A 131 -2.97 7.34 -0.90
CA HIS A 131 -3.52 5.98 -0.94
C HIS A 131 -3.21 5.19 0.33
N ILE A 132 -4.20 4.60 0.97
CA ILE A 132 -4.00 3.74 2.16
C ILE A 132 -3.40 2.39 1.73
N ILE A 133 -3.92 1.78 0.66
CA ILE A 133 -3.31 0.67 -0.06
C ILE A 133 -2.53 1.26 -1.23
N PRO A 134 -1.18 1.14 -1.24
CA PRO A 134 -0.37 1.81 -2.25
C PRO A 134 -0.69 1.35 -3.68
N LYS A 135 -0.79 2.30 -4.61
CA LYS A 135 -1.02 2.00 -6.03
C LYS A 135 0.04 1.09 -6.65
N SER A 136 1.28 1.16 -6.15
CA SER A 136 2.42 0.35 -6.59
C SER A 136 2.24 -1.15 -6.32
N ILE A 137 1.35 -1.52 -5.41
CA ILE A 137 1.01 -2.92 -5.10
C ILE A 137 -0.41 -3.28 -5.54
N GLY A 138 -0.98 -2.49 -6.47
CA GLY A 138 -2.33 -2.72 -7.01
C GLY A 138 -3.47 -2.08 -6.20
N GLY A 139 -3.18 -1.21 -5.23
CA GLY A 139 -4.20 -0.49 -4.49
C GLY A 139 -5.05 0.43 -5.39
N PRO A 140 -6.38 0.44 -5.24
CA PRO A 140 -7.27 1.07 -6.21
C PRO A 140 -7.38 2.59 -6.09
N HIS A 141 -7.81 3.23 -7.17
CA HIS A 141 -8.22 4.63 -7.20
C HIS A 141 -9.68 4.74 -6.77
N SER A 142 -9.92 4.68 -5.46
CA SER A 142 -11.27 4.70 -4.89
C SER A 142 -11.31 5.57 -3.65
N TRP A 143 -12.45 6.22 -3.41
CA TRP A 143 -12.63 7.14 -2.28
C TRP A 143 -12.26 6.48 -0.94
N TRP A 144 -12.63 5.21 -0.77
CA TRP A 144 -12.37 4.46 0.45
C TRP A 144 -10.90 4.10 0.64
N ASN A 145 -10.11 4.16 -0.42
CA ASN A 145 -8.66 3.98 -0.40
C ASN A 145 -7.91 5.33 -0.33
N MET A 146 -8.60 6.46 -0.24
CA MET A 146 -7.99 7.79 -0.09
C MET A 146 -7.99 8.24 1.38
N HIS A 147 -6.96 8.99 1.76
CA HIS A 147 -6.88 9.69 3.04
C HIS A 147 -6.20 11.06 2.87
N PRO A 148 -6.72 12.15 3.45
CA PRO A 148 -6.07 13.45 3.44
C PRO A 148 -4.86 13.49 4.40
N VAL A 149 -3.72 13.99 3.93
CA VAL A 149 -2.50 14.13 4.74
C VAL A 149 -1.93 15.54 4.61
N PRO A 150 -1.67 16.25 5.74
CA PRO A 150 -1.05 17.57 5.68
C PRO A 150 0.39 17.51 5.17
N ARG A 151 0.85 18.61 4.58
CA ARG A 151 2.28 18.92 4.51
C ARG A 151 2.76 19.50 5.85
N PRO A 152 4.01 19.21 6.27
CA PRO A 152 5.03 18.42 5.55
C PRO A 152 4.93 16.90 5.76
N GLU A 153 4.05 16.43 6.64
CA GLU A 153 4.01 15.04 7.15
C GLU A 153 3.80 14.00 6.05
N HIS A 154 3.11 14.34 4.98
CA HIS A 154 2.96 13.46 3.82
C HIS A 154 4.31 13.01 3.23
N GLN A 155 5.33 13.87 3.22
CA GLN A 155 6.67 13.49 2.78
C GLN A 155 7.55 13.02 3.93
N SER A 156 7.55 13.73 5.06
CA SER A 156 8.50 13.49 6.15
C SER A 156 8.15 12.32 7.06
N VAL A 157 6.87 11.93 7.15
CA VAL A 157 6.40 10.87 8.07
C VAL A 157 5.83 9.70 7.29
N VAL A 158 4.93 9.97 6.34
CA VAL A 158 4.27 8.91 5.55
C VAL A 158 5.26 8.13 4.68
N HIS A 159 6.22 8.81 4.04
CA HIS A 159 7.26 8.18 3.24
C HIS A 159 8.53 7.84 4.04
N ALA A 160 8.58 8.10 5.35
CA ALA A 160 9.73 7.82 6.19
C ALA A 160 10.05 6.31 6.25
N GLY A 161 11.33 5.95 6.41
CA GLY A 161 11.82 4.56 6.44
C GLY A 161 11.12 3.64 7.45
N THR A 162 10.59 4.20 8.54
CA THR A 162 9.90 3.51 9.64
C THR A 162 8.36 3.52 9.51
N SER A 163 7.81 4.06 8.43
CA SER A 163 6.36 4.08 8.18
C SER A 163 5.80 2.67 7.93
N PHE A 164 4.52 2.47 8.27
CA PHE A 164 3.83 1.24 7.87
C PHE A 164 3.68 1.13 6.35
N LEU A 165 3.72 2.25 5.61
CA LEU A 165 3.82 2.24 4.15
C LEU A 165 5.05 1.44 3.69
N ASN A 166 6.23 1.70 4.27
CA ASN A 166 7.44 0.96 3.92
C ASN A 166 7.38 -0.51 4.33
N GLU A 167 6.70 -0.85 5.43
CA GLU A 167 6.45 -2.25 5.80
C GLU A 167 5.55 -2.95 4.77
N ILE A 168 4.47 -2.31 4.31
CA ILE A 168 3.60 -2.82 3.23
C ILE A 168 4.43 -3.08 1.97
N MET A 169 5.27 -2.12 1.57
CA MET A 169 6.11 -2.25 0.38
C MET A 169 7.14 -3.38 0.47
N LYS A 170 7.67 -3.68 1.67
CA LYS A 170 8.55 -4.84 1.90
C LYS A 170 7.79 -6.16 1.83
N LEU A 171 6.58 -6.20 2.38
CA LEU A 171 5.73 -7.39 2.38
C LEU A 171 5.15 -7.74 1.01
N ALA A 172 5.15 -6.80 0.06
CA ALA A 172 4.61 -6.95 -1.28
C ALA A 172 5.67 -7.22 -2.38
N ARG A 173 6.96 -7.22 -2.04
CA ARG A 173 8.07 -7.62 -2.92
C ARG A 173 8.33 -9.12 -2.82
#